data_AF-A0A068RL52-F1
#
_entry.id   AF-A0A068RL52-F1
#
_cell.length_a   1.000
_cell.length_b   1.000
_cell.length_c   1.000
_cell.angle_alpha   90.00
_cell.angle_beta   90.00
_cell.angle_gamma   90.00
#
_symmetry.space_group_name_H-M   'P 1'
#
loop_
_entity.id
_entity.type
_entity.pdbx_description
1 polymer ?
#
loop_
_entity_poly.entity_id
_entity_poly.type
_entity_poly.pdbx_seq_one_letter_code
_entity_poly.pdbx_strand_id
1 'polypeptide(L)'
;MNTSSSTRAASLIKPYLRKLVLQTHPDFFQRDPIKAKHNAASLQQLYTILNPILQQDNRSKSKPGNEAGHDDTSIPVAFYPKHASNAASRVSISFDPRPISAWHTAASVLDLCRQLDIKVATSDDQAVQQMISREMASLSSNTQRSSYKSLREQFVRALYQQHQQQQQQPQQQKVKHWTTQEIFNNRQLVFAPSVDSKVMASKLAQWLGELHPEKWWGQLPVLVLPATAAASLSPDRAKGILVLTSEMDLEEMKYYLEQHVAIKKREYQEMGKKSSSDKP
;
A
#
# COMPACT_ATOMS: atom_id res chain seq x y z
N MET A 1 2.90 -20.28 25.30
CA MET A 1 1.87 -19.38 25.88
C MET A 1 0.96 -18.73 24.82
N ASN A 2 0.75 -19.31 23.62
CA ASN A 2 0.05 -18.65 22.50
C ASN A 2 -1.45 -19.00 22.36
N THR A 3 -2.00 -19.80 23.26
CA THR A 3 -3.37 -20.32 23.14
C THR A 3 -4.43 -19.25 23.39
N SER A 4 -4.25 -18.39 24.41
CA SER A 4 -5.22 -17.35 24.79
C SER A 4 -5.40 -16.24 23.75
N SER A 5 -4.34 -15.93 23.00
CA SER A 5 -4.33 -14.88 21.98
C SER A 5 -5.17 -15.28 20.76
N SER A 6 -5.00 -16.52 20.28
CA SER A 6 -5.75 -17.06 19.15
C SER A 6 -7.24 -17.22 19.45
N THR A 7 -7.62 -17.63 20.66
CA THR A 7 -9.04 -17.76 21.04
C THR A 7 -9.76 -16.41 21.04
N ARG A 8 -9.08 -15.35 21.47
CA ARG A 8 -9.61 -13.97 21.47
C ARG A 8 -9.71 -13.39 20.06
N ALA A 9 -8.70 -13.65 19.21
CA ALA A 9 -8.77 -13.27 17.80
C ALA A 9 -9.94 -13.99 17.11
N ALA A 10 -10.12 -15.29 17.37
CA ALA A 10 -11.22 -16.09 16.83
C ALA A 10 -12.61 -15.57 17.25
N SER A 11 -12.80 -15.18 18.52
CA SER A 11 -14.08 -14.65 18.99
C SER A 11 -14.43 -13.30 18.34
N LEU A 12 -13.42 -12.48 18.04
CA LEU A 12 -13.60 -11.20 17.37
C LEU A 12 -13.96 -11.36 15.88
N ILE A 13 -13.31 -12.28 15.16
CA ILE A 13 -13.55 -12.44 13.70
C ILE A 13 -14.83 -13.22 13.36
N LYS A 14 -15.30 -14.12 14.23
CA LYS A 14 -16.47 -15.00 13.97
C LYS A 14 -17.74 -14.24 13.53
N PRO A 15 -18.16 -13.14 14.20
CA PRO A 15 -19.31 -12.34 13.76
C PRO A 15 -19.16 -11.77 12.34
N TYR A 16 -17.94 -11.41 11.95
CA TYR A 16 -17.64 -10.85 10.63
C TYR A 16 -17.58 -11.92 9.54
N LEU A 17 -17.07 -13.11 9.84
CA LEU A 17 -17.09 -14.25 8.91
C LEU A 17 -18.51 -14.60 8.48
N ARG A 18 -19.48 -14.58 9.40
CA ARG A 18 -20.89 -14.81 9.05
C ARG A 18 -21.41 -13.75 8.06
N LYS A 19 -21.07 -12.48 8.27
CA LYS A 19 -21.45 -11.38 7.37
C LYS A 19 -20.77 -11.51 6.01
N LEU A 20 -19.50 -11.92 5.99
CA LEU A 20 -18.73 -12.17 4.78
C LEU A 20 -19.38 -13.27 3.94
N VAL A 21 -19.71 -14.40 4.56
CA VAL A 21 -20.40 -15.50 3.88
C VAL A 21 -21.74 -15.03 3.30
N LEU A 22 -22.51 -14.22 4.03
CA LEU A 22 -23.77 -13.67 3.51
C LEU A 22 -23.61 -12.72 2.30
N GLN A 23 -22.40 -12.18 2.07
CA GLN A 23 -22.11 -11.32 0.93
C GLN A 23 -21.49 -12.08 -0.26
N THR A 24 -20.86 -13.23 -0.01
CA THR A 24 -20.05 -13.95 -1.02
C THR A 24 -20.48 -15.40 -1.22
N HIS A 25 -21.54 -15.88 -0.57
CA HIS A 25 -21.98 -17.27 -0.68
C HIS A 25 -22.21 -17.69 -2.15
N PRO A 26 -21.72 -18.85 -2.59
CA PRO A 26 -21.87 -19.32 -3.97
C PRO A 26 -23.34 -19.41 -4.41
N ASP A 27 -24.26 -19.76 -3.50
CA ASP A 27 -25.69 -19.87 -3.79
C ASP A 27 -26.35 -18.55 -4.23
N PHE A 28 -25.74 -17.39 -3.95
CA PHE A 28 -26.24 -16.12 -4.48
C PHE A 28 -25.92 -15.91 -5.96
N PHE A 29 -25.03 -16.72 -6.53
CA PHE A 29 -24.53 -16.62 -7.91
C PHE A 29 -25.02 -17.75 -8.81
N GLN A 30 -26.22 -18.29 -8.57
CA GLN A 30 -26.82 -19.35 -9.41
C GLN A 30 -26.89 -18.98 -10.91
N ARG A 31 -27.01 -17.68 -11.22
CA ARG A 31 -27.02 -17.15 -12.59
C ARG A 31 -25.64 -17.03 -13.22
N ASP A 32 -24.58 -17.02 -12.40
CA ASP A 32 -23.17 -16.85 -12.81
C ASP A 32 -22.30 -18.00 -12.23
N PRO A 33 -22.31 -19.21 -12.84
CA PRO A 33 -21.64 -20.39 -12.29
C PRO A 33 -20.13 -20.22 -12.11
N ILE A 34 -19.50 -19.36 -12.93
CA ILE A 34 -18.08 -19.02 -12.80
C ILE A 34 -17.81 -18.29 -11.47
N LYS A 35 -18.66 -17.31 -11.12
CA LYS A 35 -18.54 -16.55 -9.86
C LYS A 35 -18.87 -17.44 -8.66
N ALA A 36 -19.88 -18.30 -8.78
CA ALA A 36 -20.22 -19.28 -7.74
C ALA A 36 -19.04 -20.21 -7.45
N LYS A 37 -18.43 -20.80 -8.49
CA LYS A 37 -17.26 -21.69 -8.34
C LYS A 37 -16.06 -20.96 -7.75
N HIS A 38 -15.81 -19.72 -8.18
CA HIS A 38 -14.70 -18.91 -7.68
C HIS A 38 -14.87 -18.53 -6.21
N ASN A 39 -16.06 -18.09 -5.81
CA ASN A 39 -16.35 -17.78 -4.41
C ASN A 39 -16.29 -19.02 -3.52
N ALA A 40 -16.77 -20.18 -4.00
CA ALA A 40 -16.66 -21.43 -3.27
C ALA A 40 -15.19 -21.81 -3.00
N ALA A 41 -14.33 -21.74 -4.04
CA ALA A 41 -12.90 -22.00 -3.90
C ALA A 41 -12.23 -20.98 -2.96
N SER A 42 -12.60 -19.71 -3.06
CA SER A 42 -12.03 -18.63 -2.25
C SER A 42 -12.48 -18.71 -0.77
N LEU A 43 -13.72 -19.16 -0.51
CA LEU A 43 -14.18 -19.47 0.85
C LEU A 43 -13.40 -20.65 1.43
N GLN A 44 -13.20 -21.73 0.66
CA GLN A 44 -12.39 -22.87 1.10
C GLN A 44 -10.96 -22.44 1.45
N GLN A 45 -10.34 -21.63 0.60
CA GLN A 45 -9.00 -21.09 0.83
C GLN A 45 -8.95 -20.21 2.08
N LEU A 46 -9.95 -19.34 2.28
CA LEU A 46 -10.08 -18.53 3.49
C LEU A 46 -10.21 -19.40 4.74
N TYR A 47 -11.05 -20.44 4.72
CA TYR A 47 -11.17 -21.35 5.85
C TYR A 47 -9.89 -22.13 6.12
N THR A 48 -9.12 -22.53 5.11
CA THR A 48 -7.80 -23.15 5.29
C THR A 48 -6.83 -22.22 6.02
N ILE A 49 -6.83 -20.93 5.67
CA ILE A 49 -5.99 -19.91 6.33
C ILE A 49 -6.46 -19.67 7.77
N LEU A 50 -7.77 -19.68 8.03
CA LEU A 50 -8.35 -19.40 9.34
C LEU A 50 -8.41 -20.62 10.26
N ASN A 51 -8.30 -21.84 9.73
CA ASN A 51 -8.43 -23.08 10.51
C ASN A 51 -7.48 -23.13 11.73
N PRO A 52 -6.19 -22.74 11.61
CA PRO A 52 -5.27 -22.69 12.75
C PRO A 52 -5.72 -21.73 13.88
N ILE A 53 -6.56 -20.74 13.56
CA ILE A 53 -7.09 -19.75 14.50
C ILE A 53 -8.43 -20.21 15.07
N LEU A 54 -9.27 -20.85 14.23
CA LEU A 54 -10.65 -21.21 14.55
C LEU A 54 -10.79 -22.58 15.25
N GLN A 55 -9.93 -23.56 14.95
CA GLN A 55 -9.96 -24.91 15.52
C GLN A 55 -8.69 -25.18 16.34
N GLN A 56 -8.69 -24.77 17.61
CA GLN A 56 -7.57 -25.08 18.53
C GLN A 56 -7.72 -26.41 19.27
N ASP A 57 -8.86 -27.11 19.16
CA ASP A 57 -9.15 -28.25 20.04
C ASP A 57 -8.47 -29.59 19.67
N ASN A 58 -7.79 -29.71 18.53
CA ASN A 58 -7.21 -31.00 18.10
C ASN A 58 -5.70 -31.01 17.82
N ARG A 59 -4.94 -29.98 18.21
CA ARG A 59 -3.46 -29.99 18.06
C ARG A 59 -2.75 -30.64 19.25
N SER A 60 -3.13 -31.88 19.55
CA SER A 60 -2.20 -32.85 20.15
C SER A 60 -1.53 -33.62 19.02
N LYS A 61 -0.21 -33.51 18.89
CA LYS A 61 0.66 -34.38 18.09
C LYS A 61 0.50 -34.30 16.56
N SER A 62 1.05 -33.26 15.95
CA SER A 62 1.72 -33.45 14.65
C SER A 62 2.96 -32.57 14.61
N LYS A 63 4.12 -33.23 14.68
CA LYS A 63 5.46 -32.68 14.40
C LYS A 63 5.39 -31.86 13.09
N PRO A 64 6.06 -30.70 12.98
CA PRO A 64 6.23 -30.06 11.69
C PRO A 64 7.17 -30.96 10.87
N GLY A 65 6.61 -31.73 9.96
CA GLY A 65 7.37 -32.40 8.91
C GLY A 65 8.00 -31.31 8.04
N ASN A 66 9.33 -31.25 8.07
CA ASN A 66 10.10 -30.74 6.94
C ASN A 66 9.67 -31.52 5.70
N GLU A 67 9.41 -30.81 4.61
CA GLU A 67 9.40 -31.23 3.20
C GLU A 67 8.21 -30.64 2.44
N ALA A 68 8.40 -29.41 1.97
CA ALA A 68 7.98 -28.95 0.65
C ALA A 68 8.54 -27.54 0.50
N GLY A 69 9.35 -27.31 -0.54
CA GLY A 69 9.83 -25.98 -0.91
C GLY A 69 8.65 -25.05 -1.07
N HIS A 70 8.45 -24.14 -0.10
CA HIS A 70 7.30 -23.26 -0.07
C HIS A 70 7.74 -21.83 -0.30
N ASP A 71 7.57 -21.46 -1.56
CA ASP A 71 7.38 -20.14 -2.13
C ASP A 71 6.85 -19.14 -1.09
N ASP A 72 7.60 -18.06 -0.83
CA ASP A 72 7.25 -16.94 0.06
C ASP A 72 6.16 -16.04 -0.56
N THR A 73 5.41 -16.57 -1.53
CA THR A 73 4.37 -15.87 -2.26
C THR A 73 3.11 -15.76 -1.38
N SER A 74 2.70 -14.50 -1.17
CA SER A 74 1.47 -14.15 -0.46
C SER A 74 0.27 -14.93 -1.03
N ILE A 75 -0.64 -15.42 -0.19
CA ILE A 75 -1.78 -16.24 -0.61
C ILE A 75 -2.94 -15.33 -1.03
N PRO A 76 -3.23 -15.15 -2.34
CA PRO A 76 -4.30 -14.26 -2.77
C PRO A 76 -5.65 -14.93 -2.59
N VAL A 77 -6.59 -14.23 -1.97
CA VAL A 77 -7.99 -14.62 -1.84
C VAL A 77 -8.84 -13.51 -2.44
N ALA A 78 -9.85 -13.87 -3.22
CA ALA A 78 -10.71 -12.87 -3.82
C ALA A 78 -12.16 -13.31 -3.87
N PHE A 79 -13.07 -12.35 -3.86
CA PHE A 79 -14.50 -12.61 -3.85
C PHE A 79 -15.24 -11.69 -4.82
N TYR A 80 -16.31 -12.23 -5.38
CA TYR A 80 -17.37 -11.46 -6.02
C TYR A 80 -18.44 -11.14 -4.96
N PRO A 81 -18.73 -9.86 -4.68
CA PRO A 81 -19.77 -9.48 -3.74
C PRO A 81 -21.15 -9.51 -4.39
N LYS A 82 -22.17 -9.86 -3.60
CA LYS A 82 -23.58 -9.99 -4.05
C LYS A 82 -24.16 -8.70 -4.64
N HIS A 83 -23.79 -7.55 -4.08
CA HIS A 83 -24.35 -6.23 -4.45
C HIS A 83 -23.41 -5.36 -5.28
N ALA A 84 -22.44 -5.97 -5.98
CA ALA A 84 -21.58 -5.22 -6.89
C ALA A 84 -22.42 -4.55 -8.00
N SER A 85 -22.50 -3.22 -7.96
CA SER A 85 -23.08 -2.40 -9.03
C SER A 85 -22.35 -2.56 -10.37
N ASN A 86 -21.09 -3.02 -10.33
CA ASN A 86 -20.29 -3.34 -11.50
C ASN A 86 -20.05 -4.85 -11.63
N ALA A 87 -20.41 -5.44 -12.76
CA ALA A 87 -20.23 -6.87 -13.06
C ALA A 87 -18.77 -7.36 -12.97
N ALA A 88 -17.80 -6.43 -12.99
CA ALA A 88 -16.36 -6.67 -12.88
C ALA A 88 -15.76 -6.37 -11.49
N SER A 89 -16.57 -5.96 -10.50
CA SER A 89 -16.06 -5.68 -9.16
C SER A 89 -15.68 -6.98 -8.45
N ARG A 90 -14.38 -7.22 -8.35
CA ARG A 90 -13.77 -8.31 -7.60
C ARG A 90 -12.96 -7.70 -6.47
N VAL A 91 -13.23 -8.15 -5.25
CA VAL A 91 -12.48 -7.75 -4.06
C VAL A 91 -11.37 -8.76 -3.85
N SER A 92 -10.12 -8.32 -3.66
CA SER A 92 -8.98 -9.22 -3.48
C SER A 92 -8.08 -8.75 -2.35
N ILE A 93 -7.69 -9.68 -1.50
CA ILE A 93 -6.72 -9.48 -0.43
C ILE A 93 -5.69 -10.61 -0.45
N SER A 94 -4.46 -10.30 -0.06
CA SER A 94 -3.42 -11.30 0.11
C SER A 94 -3.18 -11.58 1.58
N PHE A 95 -3.15 -12.86 1.95
CA PHE A 95 -2.82 -13.31 3.29
C PHE A 95 -1.35 -13.75 3.36
N ASP A 96 -0.70 -13.47 4.47
CA ASP A 96 0.63 -14.00 4.73
C ASP A 96 0.56 -15.51 4.99
N PRO A 97 1.39 -16.34 4.32
CA PRO A 97 1.41 -17.79 4.53
C PRO A 97 1.91 -18.18 5.92
N ARG A 98 2.66 -17.29 6.58
CA ARG A 98 3.16 -17.47 7.95
C ARG A 98 2.86 -16.21 8.77
N PRO A 99 1.62 -16.03 9.23
CA PRO A 99 1.27 -14.85 10.01
C PRO A 99 2.08 -14.83 11.31
N ILE A 100 2.72 -13.69 11.61
CA ILE A 100 3.53 -13.48 12.82
C ILE A 100 2.66 -13.67 14.08
N SER A 101 1.35 -13.39 13.96
CA SER A 101 0.36 -13.55 15.00
C SER A 101 -1.03 -13.81 14.41
N ALA A 102 -1.89 -14.50 15.15
CA ALA A 102 -3.31 -14.63 14.85
C ALA A 102 -4.02 -13.27 14.69
N TRP A 103 -3.53 -12.21 15.34
CA TRP A 103 -4.06 -10.86 15.21
C TRP A 103 -3.75 -10.21 13.87
N HIS A 104 -2.63 -10.55 13.22
CA HIS A 104 -2.35 -10.08 11.86
C HIS A 104 -3.34 -10.67 10.86
N THR A 105 -3.64 -11.97 10.98
CA THR A 105 -4.68 -12.60 10.18
C THR A 105 -6.06 -11.99 10.47
N ALA A 106 -6.37 -11.68 11.73
CA ALA A 106 -7.62 -11.00 12.09
C ALA A 106 -7.72 -9.61 11.45
N ALA A 107 -6.63 -8.84 11.43
CA ALA A 107 -6.57 -7.54 10.76
C ALA A 107 -6.84 -7.67 9.25
N SER A 108 -6.23 -8.66 8.57
CA SER A 108 -6.51 -8.94 7.16
C SER A 108 -7.98 -9.31 6.93
N VAL A 109 -8.60 -10.09 7.83
CA VAL A 109 -10.03 -10.41 7.74
C VAL A 109 -10.91 -9.17 7.89
N LEU A 110 -10.58 -8.27 8.81
CA LEU A 110 -11.31 -7.00 8.98
C LEU A 110 -11.13 -6.08 7.76
N ASP A 111 -9.94 -6.04 7.16
CA ASP A 111 -9.70 -5.31 5.92
C ASP A 111 -10.53 -5.86 4.76
N LEU A 112 -10.58 -7.19 4.61
CA LEU A 112 -11.44 -7.85 3.64
C LEU A 112 -12.93 -7.50 3.86
N CYS A 113 -13.37 -7.45 5.12
CA CYS A 113 -14.74 -7.04 5.44
C CYS A 113 -15.02 -5.60 5.01
N ARG A 114 -14.08 -4.66 5.24
CA ARG A 114 -14.21 -3.27 4.79
C ARG A 114 -14.30 -3.17 3.26
N GLN A 115 -13.47 -3.92 2.53
CA GLN A 115 -13.51 -3.94 1.07
C GLN A 115 -14.82 -4.55 0.51
N LEU A 116 -15.46 -5.44 1.27
CA LEU A 116 -16.78 -6.01 0.96
C LEU A 116 -17.97 -5.16 1.46
N ASP A 117 -17.72 -3.91 1.87
CA ASP A 117 -18.72 -2.99 2.43
C ASP A 117 -19.44 -3.53 3.68
N ILE A 118 -18.76 -4.39 4.45
CA ILE A 118 -19.26 -4.88 5.73
C ILE A 118 -18.79 -3.91 6.81
N LYS A 119 -19.74 -3.28 7.51
CA LYS A 119 -19.45 -2.38 8.63
C LYS A 119 -18.69 -3.12 9.74
N VAL A 120 -17.42 -2.74 9.92
CA VAL A 120 -16.55 -3.14 11.03
C VAL A 120 -16.67 -2.10 12.14
N ALA A 121 -16.88 -2.55 13.38
CA ALA A 121 -16.93 -1.64 14.52
C ALA A 121 -15.54 -1.05 14.79
N THR A 122 -15.46 0.26 15.01
CA THR A 122 -14.21 0.94 15.33
C THR A 122 -13.57 0.42 16.62
N SER A 123 -14.38 -0.06 17.56
CA SER A 123 -13.91 -0.73 18.78
C SER A 123 -13.10 -2.00 18.48
N ASP A 124 -13.53 -2.78 17.50
CA ASP A 124 -12.93 -4.07 17.18
C ASP A 124 -11.62 -3.89 16.43
N ASP A 125 -11.56 -2.89 15.55
CA ASP A 125 -10.34 -2.50 14.85
C ASP A 125 -9.28 -1.99 15.84
N GLN A 126 -9.68 -1.12 16.77
CA GLN A 126 -8.80 -0.67 17.85
C GLN A 126 -8.32 -1.83 18.73
N ALA A 127 -9.19 -2.79 19.06
CA ALA A 127 -8.82 -3.95 19.85
C ALA A 127 -7.78 -4.83 19.13
N VAL A 128 -7.94 -5.07 17.82
CA VAL A 128 -6.95 -5.80 17.02
C VAL A 128 -5.61 -5.06 16.99
N GLN A 129 -5.61 -3.75 16.74
CA GLN A 129 -4.38 -2.95 16.71
C GLN A 129 -3.66 -2.89 18.07
N GLN A 130 -4.41 -2.77 19.17
CA GLN A 130 -3.86 -2.82 20.52
C GLN A 130 -3.23 -4.18 20.83
N MET A 131 -3.84 -5.28 20.40
CA MET A 131 -3.29 -6.62 20.61
C MET A 131 -2.05 -6.88 19.77
N ILE A 132 -2.02 -6.45 18.51
CA ILE A 132 -0.83 -6.51 17.64
C ILE A 132 0.33 -5.74 18.28
N SER A 133 0.10 -4.48 18.68
CA SER A 133 1.12 -3.64 19.30
C SER A 133 1.63 -4.21 20.63
N ARG A 134 0.75 -4.78 21.46
CA ARG A 134 1.12 -5.45 22.71
C ARG A 134 1.97 -6.69 22.48
N GLU A 135 1.63 -7.52 21.50
CA GLU A 135 2.44 -8.70 21.17
C GLU A 135 3.80 -8.32 20.61
N MET A 136 3.87 -7.30 19.74
CA MET A 136 5.14 -6.77 19.23
C MET A 136 6.01 -6.17 20.34
N ALA A 137 5.41 -5.47 21.31
CA ALA A 137 6.11 -4.99 22.49
C ALA A 137 6.62 -6.14 23.37
N SER A 138 5.84 -7.22 23.52
CA SER A 138 6.25 -8.41 24.29
C SER A 138 7.39 -9.19 23.65
N LEU A 139 7.42 -9.26 22.31
CA LEU A 139 8.55 -9.79 21.54
C LEU A 139 9.81 -8.93 21.74
N SER A 140 9.65 -7.63 22.01
CA SER A 140 10.76 -6.70 22.28
C SER A 140 11.30 -6.79 23.71
N SER A 141 10.44 -7.11 24.70
CA SER A 141 10.84 -7.20 26.12
C SER A 141 11.50 -8.53 26.50
N ASN A 142 11.22 -9.61 25.77
CA ASN A 142 11.86 -10.91 26.02
C ASN A 142 13.30 -11.01 25.47
N THR A 143 13.77 -10.00 24.74
CA THR A 143 15.08 -9.95 24.09
C THR A 143 16.11 -9.12 24.87
N GLN A 144 15.85 -8.80 26.15
CA GLN A 144 16.83 -8.17 27.03
C GLN A 144 18.00 -9.09 27.45
N ARG A 145 18.12 -10.30 26.88
CA ARG A 145 19.27 -11.20 27.09
C ARG A 145 20.11 -11.55 25.86
N SER A 146 19.84 -10.99 24.67
CA SER A 146 20.70 -11.25 23.51
C SER A 146 20.88 -10.01 22.64
N SER A 147 22.11 -9.50 22.64
CA SER A 147 22.58 -8.24 22.08
C SER A 147 22.68 -8.22 20.54
N TYR A 148 21.85 -8.96 19.81
CA TYR A 148 21.83 -8.90 18.35
C TYR A 148 20.40 -8.93 17.84
N LYS A 149 19.82 -7.73 17.69
CA LYS A 149 18.56 -7.54 16.96
C LYS A 149 18.77 -7.94 15.51
N SER A 150 17.96 -8.86 15.01
CA SER A 150 18.07 -9.28 13.61
C SER A 150 17.67 -8.12 12.69
N LEU A 151 18.36 -7.98 11.55
CA LEU A 151 18.06 -6.96 10.54
C LEU A 151 16.58 -6.99 10.11
N ARG A 152 15.99 -8.19 10.10
CA ARG A 152 14.57 -8.43 9.80
C ARG A 152 13.63 -7.75 10.79
N GLU A 153 13.91 -7.81 12.09
CA GLU A 153 13.09 -7.13 13.12
C GLU A 153 13.15 -5.61 12.98
N GLN A 154 14.32 -5.06 12.62
CA GLN A 154 14.44 -3.63 12.36
C GLN A 154 13.61 -3.21 11.13
N PHE A 155 13.62 -4.02 10.08
CA PHE A 155 12.89 -3.73 8.84
C PHE A 155 11.37 -3.83 9.03
N VAL A 156 10.89 -4.87 9.70
CA VAL A 156 9.47 -5.04 10.03
C VAL A 156 9.00 -3.88 10.92
N ARG A 157 9.80 -3.47 11.90
CA ARG A 157 9.46 -2.34 12.76
C ARG A 157 9.33 -1.01 11.99
N ALA A 158 10.24 -0.74 11.06
CA ALA A 158 10.18 0.46 10.22
C ALA A 158 8.91 0.46 9.34
N LEU A 159 8.58 -0.68 8.72
CA LEU A 159 7.37 -0.83 7.91
C LEU A 159 6.09 -0.61 8.73
N TYR A 160 6.01 -1.18 9.93
CA TYR A 160 4.82 -1.02 10.78
C TYR A 160 4.67 0.39 11.36
N GLN A 161 5.78 1.05 11.74
CA GLN A 161 5.72 2.45 12.16
C GLN A 161 5.23 3.36 11.02
N GLN A 162 5.66 3.10 9.79
CA GLN A 162 5.17 3.81 8.62
C GLN A 162 3.67 3.56 8.37
N HIS A 163 3.20 2.32 8.57
CA HIS A 163 1.79 1.97 8.35
C HIS A 163 0.86 2.52 9.46
N GLN A 164 1.28 2.52 10.72
CA GLN A 164 0.49 3.10 11.82
C GLN A 164 0.34 4.62 11.72
N GLN A 165 1.38 5.32 11.22
CA GLN A 165 1.27 6.75 10.95
C GLN A 165 0.28 7.09 9.82
N GLN A 166 -0.03 6.12 8.95
CA GLN A 166 -1.04 6.29 7.89
C GLN A 166 -2.47 6.00 8.35
N GLN A 167 -2.68 5.12 9.34
CA GLN A 167 -4.04 4.72 9.75
C GLN A 167 -4.70 5.63 10.82
N GLN A 168 -3.95 6.51 11.50
CA GLN A 168 -4.50 7.37 12.56
C GLN A 168 -5.03 8.75 12.14
N GLN A 169 -5.27 9.02 10.85
CA GLN A 169 -5.96 10.25 10.46
C GLN A 169 -7.30 9.98 9.78
N PRO A 170 -8.43 10.33 10.42
CA PRO A 170 -9.71 10.40 9.72
C PRO A 170 -9.64 11.50 8.65
N GLN A 171 -10.32 11.24 7.54
CA GLN A 171 -10.51 12.07 6.34
C GLN A 171 -10.56 13.60 6.55
N GLN A 172 -9.42 14.21 6.82
CA GLN A 172 -9.10 15.57 6.41
C GLN A 172 -7.85 15.43 5.57
N GLN A 173 -7.90 15.95 4.35
CA GLN A 173 -6.77 15.98 3.42
C GLN A 173 -5.54 16.46 4.19
N LYS A 174 -4.67 15.52 4.55
CA LYS A 174 -3.40 15.84 5.19
C LYS A 174 -2.61 16.52 4.10
N VAL A 175 -2.69 17.85 4.06
CA VAL A 175 -1.77 18.70 3.30
C VAL A 175 -0.41 18.24 3.78
N LYS A 176 0.24 17.41 2.97
CA LYS A 176 1.59 16.96 3.26
C LYS A 176 2.39 18.24 3.25
N HIS A 177 2.79 18.71 4.44
CA HIS A 177 3.64 19.87 4.55
C HIS A 177 5.01 19.46 4.03
N TRP A 178 5.28 19.83 2.78
CA TRP A 178 6.56 19.59 2.17
C TRP A 178 7.57 20.54 2.78
N THR A 179 8.72 20.02 3.16
CA THR A 179 9.85 20.80 3.63
C THR A 179 10.79 21.10 2.47
N THR A 180 11.51 22.22 2.54
CA THR A 180 12.54 22.56 1.54
C THR A 180 13.60 21.47 1.43
N GLN A 181 13.91 20.77 2.53
CA GLN A 181 14.83 19.64 2.53
C GLN A 181 14.31 18.46 1.71
N GLU A 182 13.01 18.14 1.77
CA GLU A 182 12.41 17.12 0.91
C GLU A 182 12.44 17.49 -0.57
N ILE A 183 12.33 18.78 -0.89
CA ILE A 183 12.47 19.28 -2.26
C ILE A 183 13.90 19.01 -2.78
N PHE A 184 14.92 19.32 -1.99
CA PHE A 184 16.32 19.07 -2.35
C PHE A 184 16.68 17.58 -2.41
N ASN A 185 16.02 16.74 -1.62
CA ASN A 185 16.25 15.30 -1.64
C ASN A 185 15.72 14.62 -2.92
N ASN A 186 14.93 15.30 -3.74
CA ASN A 186 14.44 14.76 -4.99
C ASN A 186 15.56 14.74 -6.05
N ARG A 187 16.12 13.56 -6.31
CA ARG A 187 17.18 13.35 -7.30
C ARG A 187 16.77 13.63 -8.75
N GLN A 188 15.46 13.67 -9.02
CA GLN A 188 14.93 13.95 -10.34
C GLN A 188 14.68 15.46 -10.57
N LEU A 189 14.80 16.28 -9.53
CA LEU A 189 14.67 17.74 -9.62
C LEU A 189 16.04 18.38 -9.77
N VAL A 190 16.21 19.16 -10.83
CA VAL A 190 17.45 19.89 -11.13
C VAL A 190 17.14 21.37 -11.30
N PHE A 191 17.88 22.21 -10.59
CA PHE A 191 17.81 23.66 -10.75
C PHE A 191 18.98 24.13 -11.63
N ALA A 192 18.72 25.00 -12.60
CA ALA A 192 19.81 25.67 -13.31
C ALA A 192 20.63 26.54 -12.35
N PRO A 193 21.95 26.72 -12.59
CA PRO A 193 22.82 27.54 -11.75
C PRO A 193 22.38 29.01 -11.64
N SER A 194 21.63 29.50 -12.62
CA SER A 194 21.09 30.86 -12.68
C SER A 194 19.81 31.05 -11.87
N VAL A 195 19.22 29.98 -11.33
CA VAL A 195 17.99 30.03 -10.52
C VAL A 195 18.36 30.01 -9.04
N ASP A 196 17.72 30.89 -8.26
CA ASP A 196 17.80 30.80 -6.80
C ASP A 196 17.03 29.55 -6.30
N SER A 197 17.79 28.47 -6.15
CA SER A 197 17.28 27.17 -5.71
C SER A 197 16.62 27.21 -4.32
N LYS A 198 17.02 28.14 -3.42
CA LYS A 198 16.41 28.26 -2.08
C LYS A 198 15.03 28.87 -2.16
N VAL A 199 14.89 29.94 -2.95
CA VAL A 199 13.60 30.61 -3.17
C VAL A 199 12.64 29.68 -3.89
N MET A 200 13.11 29.01 -4.94
CA MET A 200 12.27 28.08 -5.69
C MET A 200 11.87 26.85 -4.87
N ALA A 201 12.79 26.27 -4.09
CA ALA A 201 12.44 25.16 -3.21
C ALA A 201 11.42 25.55 -2.14
N SER A 202 11.47 26.79 -1.65
CA SER A 202 10.49 27.32 -0.70
C SER A 202 9.11 27.48 -1.35
N LYS A 203 9.04 28.00 -2.57
CA LYS A 203 7.79 28.07 -3.36
C LYS A 203 7.21 26.67 -3.60
N LEU A 204 8.02 25.76 -4.11
CA LEU A 204 7.61 24.38 -4.37
C LEU A 204 7.13 23.66 -3.11
N ALA A 205 7.79 23.86 -1.96
CA ALA A 205 7.37 23.31 -0.69
C ALA A 205 5.96 23.77 -0.26
N GLN A 206 5.61 25.02 -0.56
CA GLN A 206 4.27 25.56 -0.30
C GLN A 206 3.23 25.02 -1.30
N TRP A 207 3.60 24.97 -2.58
CA TRP A 207 2.68 24.68 -3.67
C TRP A 207 2.49 23.19 -3.95
N LEU A 208 3.44 22.34 -3.57
CA LEU A 208 3.43 20.93 -3.97
C LEU A 208 2.15 20.21 -3.57
N GLY A 209 1.49 20.59 -2.47
CA GLY A 209 0.21 19.98 -2.07
C GLY A 209 -0.89 20.18 -3.12
N GLU A 210 -0.90 21.32 -3.81
CA GLU A 210 -1.89 21.69 -4.83
C GLU A 210 -1.49 21.22 -6.24
N LEU A 211 -0.22 20.90 -6.46
CA LEU A 211 0.32 20.52 -7.77
C LEU A 211 0.19 19.01 -8.06
N HIS A 212 -0.60 18.27 -7.28
CA HIS A 212 -0.84 16.83 -7.47
C HIS A 212 0.45 16.00 -7.68
N PRO A 213 1.37 16.00 -6.71
CA PRO A 213 2.71 15.45 -6.85
C PRO A 213 2.69 13.94 -7.13
N GLU A 214 1.62 13.23 -6.75
CA GLU A 214 1.38 11.83 -7.08
C GLU A 214 1.44 11.51 -8.58
N LYS A 215 1.22 12.51 -9.45
CA LYS A 215 1.22 12.33 -10.91
C LYS A 215 2.61 12.39 -11.54
N TRP A 216 3.56 13.11 -10.94
CA TRP A 216 4.83 13.46 -11.59
C TRP A 216 6.05 13.49 -10.65
N TRP A 217 5.88 13.82 -9.37
CA TRP A 217 6.97 14.01 -8.43
C TRP A 217 7.72 12.70 -8.17
N GLY A 218 9.02 12.68 -8.47
CA GLY A 218 9.87 11.49 -8.34
C GLY A 218 9.57 10.39 -9.36
N GLN A 219 8.65 10.65 -10.31
CA GLN A 219 8.38 9.78 -11.46
C GLN A 219 8.96 10.34 -12.76
N LEU A 220 9.05 11.67 -12.87
CA LEU A 220 9.60 12.36 -14.03
C LEU A 220 10.74 13.28 -13.62
N PRO A 221 11.81 13.35 -14.44
CA PRO A 221 12.82 14.40 -14.33
C PRO A 221 12.17 15.78 -14.49
N VAL A 222 12.54 16.71 -13.62
CA VAL A 222 12.03 18.08 -13.59
C VAL A 222 13.22 19.02 -13.61
N LEU A 223 13.23 19.93 -14.56
CA LEU A 223 14.26 20.93 -14.75
C LEU A 223 13.66 22.31 -14.52
N VAL A 224 14.24 23.07 -13.59
CA VAL A 224 13.84 24.46 -13.33
C VAL A 224 14.84 25.40 -13.99
N LEU A 225 14.35 26.24 -14.90
CA LEU A 225 15.13 27.21 -15.67
C LEU A 225 14.59 28.62 -15.49
N PRO A 226 15.38 29.69 -15.73
CA PRO A 226 14.80 31.00 -15.98
C PRO A 226 14.04 31.00 -17.32
N ALA A 227 13.03 31.86 -17.46
CA ALA A 227 12.15 31.91 -18.63
C ALA A 227 12.94 32.10 -19.94
N THR A 228 14.01 32.89 -19.90
CA THR A 228 14.92 33.14 -21.03
C THR A 228 15.65 31.88 -21.48
N ALA A 229 16.06 31.02 -20.55
CA ALA A 229 16.72 29.76 -20.88
C ALA A 229 15.72 28.69 -21.30
N ALA A 230 14.51 28.66 -20.72
CA ALA A 230 13.46 27.74 -21.11
C ALA A 230 13.03 27.96 -22.58
N ALA A 231 12.93 29.21 -23.02
CA ALA A 231 12.62 29.55 -24.42
C ALA A 231 13.70 29.07 -25.42
N SER A 232 14.95 28.95 -24.98
CA SER A 232 16.07 28.49 -25.81
C SER A 232 16.22 26.96 -25.87
N LEU A 233 15.46 26.23 -25.06
CA LEU A 233 15.57 24.78 -24.97
C LEU A 233 14.82 24.11 -26.13
N SER A 234 15.55 23.34 -26.95
CA SER A 234 14.91 22.62 -28.06
C SER A 234 13.97 21.51 -27.54
N PRO A 235 12.85 21.25 -28.23
CA PRO A 235 11.86 20.26 -27.81
C PRO A 235 12.44 18.85 -27.69
N ASP A 236 13.43 18.51 -28.53
CA ASP A 236 14.14 17.22 -28.47
C ASP A 236 14.97 17.05 -27.18
N ARG A 237 15.56 18.13 -26.68
CA ARG A 237 16.31 18.12 -25.41
C ARG A 237 15.40 18.12 -24.18
N ALA A 238 14.18 18.63 -24.33
CA ALA A 238 13.14 18.61 -23.30
C ALA A 238 12.29 17.33 -23.32
N LYS A 239 12.62 16.35 -24.18
CA LYS A 239 11.82 15.13 -24.33
C LYS A 239 11.83 14.31 -23.04
N GLY A 240 10.63 13.98 -22.52
CA GLY A 240 10.45 13.24 -21.28
C GLY A 240 10.90 13.97 -19.99
N ILE A 241 11.16 15.27 -20.06
CA ILE A 241 11.52 16.12 -18.92
C ILE A 241 10.45 17.20 -18.75
N LEU A 242 10.01 17.44 -17.52
CA LEU A 242 9.17 18.57 -17.18
C LEU A 242 10.05 19.81 -17.02
N VAL A 243 9.71 20.90 -17.73
CA VAL A 243 10.50 22.14 -17.69
C VAL A 243 9.66 23.22 -17.04
N LEU A 244 10.03 23.60 -15.82
CA LEU A 244 9.38 24.66 -15.05
C LEU A 244 10.23 25.94 -15.14
N THR A 245 9.58 27.10 -15.16
CA THR A 245 10.29 28.38 -15.07
C THR A 245 10.31 28.90 -13.64
N SER A 246 11.35 29.63 -13.27
CA SER A 246 11.48 30.25 -11.93
C SER A 246 10.49 31.39 -11.67
N GLU A 247 9.97 31.95 -12.76
CA GLU A 247 9.07 33.08 -12.84
C GLU A 247 7.59 32.65 -12.80
N MET A 248 7.29 31.37 -13.03
CA MET A 248 5.94 30.83 -12.98
C MET A 248 5.28 31.09 -11.61
N ASP A 249 4.03 31.52 -11.66
CA ASP A 249 3.15 31.48 -10.50
C ASP A 249 2.50 30.09 -10.33
N LEU A 250 1.71 29.95 -9.26
CA LEU A 250 1.04 28.68 -8.93
C LEU A 250 0.06 28.23 -10.01
N GLU A 251 -0.71 29.16 -10.59
CA GLU A 251 -1.76 28.86 -11.55
C GLU A 251 -1.17 28.51 -12.92
N GLU A 252 -0.15 29.26 -13.35
CA GLU A 252 0.64 28.95 -14.54
C GLU A 252 1.30 27.57 -14.44
N MET A 253 1.84 27.24 -13.26
CA MET A 253 2.48 25.94 -13.01
C MET A 253 1.45 24.81 -13.01
N LYS A 254 0.28 25.00 -12.39
CA LYS A 254 -0.84 24.03 -12.45
C LYS A 254 -1.24 23.77 -13.89
N TYR A 255 -1.51 24.83 -14.65
CA TYR A 255 -1.92 24.74 -16.04
C TYR A 255 -0.88 24.01 -16.90
N TYR A 256 0.40 24.36 -16.73
CA TYR A 256 1.49 23.69 -17.43
C TYR A 256 1.53 22.19 -17.14
N LEU A 257 1.47 21.80 -15.86
CA LEU A 257 1.54 20.41 -15.44
C LEU A 257 0.33 19.60 -15.94
N GLU A 258 -0.88 20.15 -15.92
CA GLU A 258 -2.07 19.47 -16.43
C GLU A 258 -1.95 19.12 -17.92
N GLN A 259 -1.37 20.03 -18.71
CA GLN A 259 -1.20 19.83 -20.15
C GLN A 259 -0.03 18.87 -20.48
N HIS A 260 1.07 18.94 -19.72
CA HIS A 260 2.33 18.31 -20.14
C HIS A 260 2.67 17.00 -19.41
N VAL A 261 2.15 16.75 -18.21
CA VAL A 261 2.54 15.56 -17.41
C VAL A 261 2.27 14.26 -18.16
N ALA A 262 1.09 14.10 -18.77
CA ALA A 262 0.74 12.88 -19.51
C ALA A 262 1.63 12.66 -20.74
N ILE A 263 1.94 13.73 -21.47
CA ILE A 263 2.76 13.70 -22.68
C ILE A 263 4.21 13.35 -22.30
N LYS A 264 4.78 14.06 -21.33
CA LYS A 264 6.15 13.83 -20.85
C LYS A 264 6.33 12.45 -20.23
N LYS A 265 5.31 11.92 -19.56
CA LYS A 265 5.34 10.54 -19.02
C LYS A 265 5.44 9.49 -20.12
N ARG A 266 4.71 9.66 -21.22
CA ARG A 266 4.81 8.77 -22.39
C ARG A 266 6.20 8.84 -23.02
N GLU A 267 6.70 10.06 -23.27
CA GLU A 267 8.03 10.28 -23.83
C GLU A 267 9.14 9.64 -22.98
N TYR A 268 9.07 9.80 -21.66
CA TYR A 268 10.04 9.23 -20.72
C TYR A 268 10.06 7.69 -20.76
N GLN A 269 8.89 7.05 -20.82
CA GLN A 269 8.78 5.59 -20.93
C GLN A 269 9.31 5.05 -22.26
N GLU A 270 9.08 5.77 -23.36
CA GLU A 270 9.60 5.38 -24.68
C GLU A 270 11.13 5.43 -24.76
N MET A 271 11.75 6.42 -24.12
CA MET A 271 13.21 6.50 -24.01
C MET A 271 13.80 5.35 -23.21
N GLY A 272 13.14 4.94 -22.12
CA GLY A 272 13.54 3.77 -21.34
C GLY A 272 13.51 2.47 -22.17
N LYS A 273 12.48 2.28 -23.01
CA LYS A 273 12.35 1.10 -23.87
C LYS A 273 13.43 1.04 -24.97
N LYS A 274 13.74 2.17 -25.62
CA LYS A 274 14.80 2.23 -26.64
C LYS A 274 16.18 1.87 -26.08
N SER A 275 16.48 2.26 -24.84
CA SER A 275 17.74 1.90 -24.18
C SER A 275 17.89 0.40 -23.84
N SER A 276 16.79 -0.36 -23.83
CA SER A 276 16.79 -1.80 -23.55
C SER A 276 16.88 -2.68 -24.80
N SER A 277 16.56 -2.14 -25.98
CA SER A 277 16.63 -2.83 -27.27
C SER A 277 17.98 -2.70 -27.98
N ASP A 278 18.86 -1.82 -27.50
CA ASP A 278 20.21 -1.57 -28.04
C ASP A 278 21.34 -2.18 -27.18
N LYS A 279 21.03 -3.16 -26.33
CA LYS A 279 22.08 -3.97 -25.69
C LYS A 279 22.43 -5.16 -26.59
N PRO A 280 23.65 -5.23 -27.16
CA PRO A 280 24.12 -6.43 -27.85
C PRO A 280 24.25 -7.63 -26.91
#